data_AF-A0A6N2YCX3-F1
#
_entry.id   AF-A0A6N2YCX3-F1
#
_cell.length_a   1.000
_cell.length_b   1.000
_cell.length_c   1.000
_cell.angle_alpha   90.00
_cell.angle_beta   90.00
_cell.angle_gamma   90.00
#
_symmetry.space_group_name_H-M   'P 1'
#
loop_
_entity.id
_entity.type
_entity.pdbx_description
1 polymer ?
#
loop_
_entity_poly.entity_id
_entity_poly.type
_entity_poly.pdbx_seq_one_letter_code
_entity_poly.pdbx_strand_id
1 'polypeptide(L)'
;MIQVRLTVHYIDENGKALGPDNHLMNSRDHHFRLTAPPLIGYDFQKAILPNGQHVKDPTVAGTMSGETPELTFVYTTADSLIHQPKPATLVIKYLDSHQKPLRDVQVLHTKTGHQFKLTAPNFSGFHYHHALLPGGMVMSDKTVTGRLIRSHNELIFTYQPT
;
A
#
# COMPACT_ATOMS: atom_id res chain seq x y z
N MET A 1 -11.27 -28.31 -11.00
CA MET A 1 -11.61 -26.91 -10.62
C MET A 1 -10.62 -26.01 -11.32
N ILE A 2 -11.07 -24.96 -11.99
CA ILE A 2 -10.17 -24.02 -12.68
C ILE A 2 -9.81 -22.92 -11.67
N GLN A 3 -8.52 -22.75 -11.39
CA GLN A 3 -8.04 -21.63 -10.58
C GLN A 3 -7.93 -20.37 -11.45
N VAL A 4 -8.23 -19.23 -10.84
CA VAL A 4 -8.07 -17.90 -11.41
C VAL A 4 -7.38 -16.99 -10.39
N ARG A 5 -6.65 -16.00 -10.92
CA ARG A 5 -5.91 -15.01 -10.12
C ARG A 5 -6.67 -13.68 -10.20
N LEU A 6 -7.18 -13.22 -9.07
CA LEU A 6 -7.70 -11.87 -8.91
C LEU A 6 -6.53 -10.91 -8.79
N THR A 7 -6.48 -9.89 -9.65
CA THR A 7 -5.55 -8.77 -9.53
C THR A 7 -6.25 -7.62 -8.83
N VAL A 8 -5.60 -7.07 -7.80
CA VAL A 8 -6.14 -5.99 -6.97
C VAL A 8 -5.30 -4.74 -7.16
N HIS A 9 -5.90 -3.72 -7.76
CA HIS A 9 -5.27 -2.44 -8.04
C HIS A 9 -5.61 -1.42 -6.95
N TYR A 10 -4.68 -0.50 -6.70
CA TYR A 10 -4.88 0.67 -5.84
C TYR A 10 -4.54 1.90 -6.64
N ILE A 11 -5.53 2.75 -6.91
CA ILE A 11 -5.35 3.94 -7.75
C ILE A 11 -5.89 5.20 -7.06
N ASP A 12 -5.37 6.36 -7.44
CA ASP A 12 -5.98 7.63 -7.11
C ASP A 12 -7.16 7.96 -8.03
N GLU A 13 -7.81 9.10 -7.77
CA GLU A 13 -8.96 9.58 -8.52
C GLU A 13 -8.65 9.88 -9.99
N ASN A 14 -7.37 10.00 -10.35
CA ASN A 14 -6.89 10.26 -11.70
C ASN A 14 -6.41 8.97 -12.41
N GLY A 15 -6.54 7.80 -11.77
CA GLY A 15 -6.13 6.52 -12.33
C GLY A 15 -4.64 6.19 -12.14
N LYS A 16 -3.90 6.98 -11.37
CA LYS A 16 -2.49 6.69 -11.09
C LYS A 16 -2.37 5.61 -10.03
N ALA A 17 -1.53 4.60 -10.30
CA ALA A 17 -1.21 3.56 -9.32
C ALA A 17 -0.57 4.15 -8.05
N LEU A 18 -1.12 3.74 -6.90
CA LEU A 18 -0.66 4.10 -5.56
C LEU A 18 0.29 3.06 -4.97
N GLY A 19 0.38 1.89 -5.60
CA GLY A 19 1.40 0.88 -5.34
C GLY A 19 1.22 -0.35 -6.22
N PRO A 20 1.92 -1.46 -5.93
CA PRO A 20 1.86 -2.67 -6.73
C PRO A 20 0.50 -3.34 -6.58
N ASP A 21 0.19 -4.16 -7.57
CA ASP A 21 -1.00 -4.98 -7.54
C ASP A 21 -0.84 -6.10 -6.50
N ASN A 22 -1.92 -6.36 -5.77
CA ASN A 22 -2.03 -7.57 -4.96
C ASN A 22 -2.70 -8.68 -5.76
N HIS A 23 -2.45 -9.92 -5.36
CA HIS A 23 -3.04 -11.07 -6.05
C HIS A 23 -3.65 -12.06 -5.08
N LEU A 24 -4.84 -12.55 -5.43
CA LEU A 24 -5.54 -13.60 -4.70
C LEU A 24 -5.83 -14.76 -5.65
N MET A 25 -5.31 -15.94 -5.33
CA MET A 25 -5.61 -17.17 -6.08
C MET A 25 -6.83 -17.86 -5.48
N ASN A 26 -7.83 -18.15 -6.31
CA ASN A 26 -9.00 -18.92 -5.88
C ASN A 26 -9.60 -19.70 -7.06
N SER A 27 -10.61 -20.53 -6.81
CA SER A 27 -11.38 -21.18 -7.87
C SER A 27 -12.24 -20.17 -8.61
N ARG A 28 -12.44 -20.39 -9.91
CA ARG A 28 -13.42 -19.66 -10.71
C ARG A 28 -14.81 -19.75 -10.05
N ASP A 29 -15.58 -18.67 -10.16
CA ASP A 29 -16.94 -18.53 -9.62
C ASP A 29 -17.05 -18.61 -8.08
N HIS A 30 -15.94 -18.70 -7.35
CA HIS A 30 -15.96 -18.59 -5.88
C HIS A 30 -16.04 -17.14 -5.42
N HIS A 31 -16.60 -16.95 -4.23
CA HIS A 31 -16.67 -15.66 -3.58
C HIS A 31 -15.33 -15.24 -2.96
N PHE A 32 -15.09 -13.94 -2.94
CA PHE A 32 -14.05 -13.31 -2.14
C PHE A 32 -14.65 -12.22 -1.26
N ARG A 33 -13.94 -11.90 -0.17
CA ARG A 33 -14.21 -10.74 0.66
C ARG A 33 -12.89 -10.05 0.96
N LEU A 34 -12.77 -8.79 0.59
CA LEU A 34 -11.55 -7.99 0.75
C LEU A 34 -11.90 -6.62 1.31
N THR A 35 -11.02 -6.10 2.16
CA THR A 35 -11.15 -4.75 2.70
C THR A 35 -10.03 -3.89 2.12
N ALA A 36 -10.40 -2.74 1.58
CA ALA A 36 -9.48 -1.71 1.13
C ALA A 36 -8.53 -1.34 2.28
N PRO A 37 -7.22 -1.48 2.12
CA PRO A 37 -6.27 -1.05 3.13
C PRO A 37 -6.35 0.47 3.31
N PRO A 38 -6.16 0.99 4.53
CA PRO A 38 -6.03 2.43 4.72
C PRO A 38 -4.75 2.91 4.03
N LEU A 39 -4.89 3.82 3.06
CA LEU A 39 -3.75 4.40 2.36
C LEU A 39 -3.44 5.77 2.90
N ILE A 40 -2.18 5.98 3.28
CA ILE A 40 -1.78 7.24 3.87
C ILE A 40 -1.69 8.32 2.80
N GLY A 41 -2.42 9.40 3.01
CA GLY A 41 -2.55 10.54 2.09
C GLY A 41 -3.89 10.57 1.39
N TYR A 42 -4.68 9.51 1.57
CA TYR A 42 -5.87 9.27 0.77
C TYR A 42 -7.04 8.75 1.59
N ASP A 43 -8.23 9.19 1.21
CA ASP A 43 -9.49 8.64 1.67
C ASP A 43 -9.99 7.62 0.66
N PHE A 44 -10.45 6.46 1.13
CA PHE A 44 -11.10 5.49 0.27
C PHE A 44 -12.36 6.12 -0.34
N GLN A 45 -12.50 6.00 -1.66
CA GLN A 45 -13.64 6.57 -2.38
C GLN A 45 -14.62 5.49 -2.82
N LYS A 46 -14.12 4.44 -3.48
CA LYS A 46 -14.92 3.32 -3.98
C LYS A 46 -14.05 2.13 -4.38
N ALA A 47 -14.67 0.96 -4.46
CA ALA A 47 -14.14 -0.22 -5.10
C ALA A 47 -14.88 -0.47 -6.43
N ILE A 48 -14.19 -1.00 -7.42
CA ILE A 48 -14.72 -1.47 -8.70
C ILE A 48 -14.50 -2.98 -8.74
N LEU A 49 -15.59 -3.74 -8.67
CA LEU A 49 -15.57 -5.20 -8.64
C LEU A 49 -15.31 -5.80 -10.04
N PRO A 50 -14.95 -7.11 -10.15
CA PRO A 50 -14.72 -7.76 -11.45
C PRO A 50 -15.90 -7.72 -12.42
N ASN A 51 -17.12 -7.54 -11.92
CA ASN A 51 -18.34 -7.38 -12.73
C ASN A 51 -18.62 -5.91 -13.11
N GLY A 52 -17.70 -4.98 -12.81
CA GLY A 52 -17.83 -3.54 -13.05
C GLY A 52 -18.65 -2.79 -12.00
N GLN A 53 -19.18 -3.44 -10.96
CA GLN A 53 -19.99 -2.77 -9.95
C GLN A 53 -19.13 -1.85 -9.07
N HIS A 54 -19.63 -0.64 -8.83
CA HIS A 54 -19.01 0.33 -7.92
C HIS A 54 -19.60 0.21 -6.51
N VAL A 55 -18.74 0.08 -5.50
CA VAL A 55 -19.14 -0.06 -4.10
C VAL A 55 -18.44 1.01 -3.27
N LYS A 56 -19.19 1.76 -2.44
CA LYS A 56 -18.64 2.81 -1.55
C LYS A 56 -18.26 2.29 -0.17
N ASP A 57 -18.48 1.00 0.10
CA ASP A 57 -17.98 0.34 1.31
C ASP A 57 -16.52 -0.10 1.07
N PRO A 58 -15.58 0.16 2.01
CA PRO A 58 -14.21 -0.30 1.89
C PRO A 58 -14.10 -1.84 1.96
N THR A 59 -15.06 -2.51 2.59
CA THR A 59 -15.15 -3.98 2.62
C THR A 59 -16.11 -4.44 1.54
N VAL A 60 -15.57 -5.10 0.53
CA VAL A 60 -16.34 -5.61 -0.59
C VAL A 60 -16.34 -7.13 -0.64
N ALA A 61 -17.46 -7.66 -1.10
CA ALA A 61 -17.58 -9.05 -1.47
C ALA A 61 -17.92 -9.13 -2.97
N GLY A 62 -17.37 -10.13 -3.64
CA GLY A 62 -17.58 -10.34 -5.06
C GLY A 62 -17.37 -11.79 -5.44
N THR A 63 -17.41 -12.06 -6.74
CA THR A 63 -17.19 -13.39 -7.31
C THR A 63 -16.00 -13.33 -8.26
N MET A 64 -15.22 -14.40 -8.32
CA MET A 64 -14.13 -14.60 -9.27
C MET A 64 -14.67 -14.84 -10.69
N SER A 65 -15.26 -13.80 -11.31
CA SER A 65 -15.88 -13.84 -12.63
C SER A 65 -14.93 -13.38 -13.73
N GLY A 66 -14.98 -14.04 -14.89
CA GLY A 66 -14.13 -13.76 -16.05
C GLY A 66 -12.84 -14.61 -16.08
N GLU A 67 -12.03 -14.40 -17.11
CA GLU A 67 -10.74 -15.10 -17.26
C GLU A 67 -9.64 -14.46 -16.41
N THR A 68 -9.64 -13.14 -16.34
CA THR A 68 -8.70 -12.31 -15.56
C THR A 68 -9.49 -11.35 -14.66
N PRO A 69 -10.00 -11.81 -13.51
CA PRO A 69 -10.78 -10.95 -12.62
C PRO A 69 -9.91 -9.82 -12.05
N GLU A 70 -10.46 -8.60 -12.03
CA GLU A 70 -9.79 -7.41 -11.51
C GLU A 70 -10.65 -6.72 -10.44
N LEU A 71 -10.01 -6.27 -9.36
CA LEU A 71 -10.62 -5.47 -8.30
C LEU A 71 -9.83 -4.17 -8.17
N THR A 72 -10.47 -3.02 -8.30
CA THR A 72 -9.78 -1.74 -8.17
C THR A 72 -10.30 -0.97 -6.98
N PHE A 73 -9.44 -0.69 -6.01
CA PHE A 73 -9.72 0.27 -4.95
C PHE A 73 -9.27 1.67 -5.39
N VAL A 74 -10.23 2.59 -5.45
CA VAL A 74 -10.03 3.99 -5.82
C VAL A 74 -10.02 4.85 -4.57
N TYR A 75 -9.03 5.72 -4.52
CA TYR A 75 -8.79 6.61 -3.39
C TYR A 75 -8.75 8.07 -3.87
N THR A 76 -9.10 9.00 -2.99
CA THR A 76 -8.96 10.45 -3.24
C THR A 76 -7.95 11.04 -2.28
N THR A 77 -7.19 12.05 -2.67
CA THR A 77 -6.33 12.74 -1.70
C THR A 77 -7.14 13.31 -0.54
N ALA A 78 -6.68 13.09 0.69
CA ALA A 78 -7.44 13.48 1.89
C ALA A 78 -7.37 15.00 2.11
N ASP A 79 -8.53 15.63 2.20
CA ASP A 79 -8.71 17.09 2.17
C ASP A 79 -8.14 17.79 3.43
N SER A 80 -8.22 17.10 4.58
CA SER A 80 -7.65 17.56 5.86
C SER A 80 -6.13 17.83 5.81
N LEU A 81 -5.43 17.22 4.85
CA LEU A 81 -3.98 17.36 4.69
C LEU A 81 -3.55 18.56 3.87
N ILE A 82 -4.48 19.10 3.09
CA ILE A 82 -4.22 20.21 2.18
C ILE A 82 -4.46 21.54 2.92
N HIS A 83 -5.44 21.57 3.83
CA HIS A 83 -5.89 22.81 4.48
C HIS A 83 -5.36 23.03 5.91
N GLN A 84 -4.89 21.99 6.63
CA GLN A 84 -4.38 22.14 8.01
C GLN A 84 -3.14 21.26 8.30
N PRO A 85 -1.96 21.62 7.77
CA PRO A 85 -0.74 20.85 8.00
C PRO A 85 -0.29 20.92 9.48
N LYS A 86 -0.22 19.77 10.14
CA LYS A 86 0.30 19.60 11.52
C LYS A 86 1.73 19.08 11.50
N PRO A 87 2.57 19.32 12.51
CA PRO A 87 3.87 18.67 12.62
C PRO A 87 3.75 17.15 12.50
N ALA A 88 4.64 16.55 11.70
CA ALA A 88 4.67 15.12 11.45
C ALA A 88 6.10 14.60 11.42
N THR A 89 6.28 13.36 11.86
CA THR A 89 7.53 12.61 11.74
C THR A 89 7.35 11.39 10.86
N LEU A 90 8.38 11.06 10.10
CA LEU A 90 8.54 9.76 9.44
C LEU A 90 9.76 9.06 10.04
N VAL A 91 9.51 7.98 10.76
CA VAL A 91 10.55 7.07 11.27
C VAL A 91 10.79 5.99 10.24
N ILE A 92 12.01 5.93 9.72
CA ILE A 92 12.44 4.97 8.71
C ILE A 92 13.31 3.91 9.39
N LYS A 93 12.86 2.66 9.32
CA LYS A 93 13.55 1.50 9.90
C LYS A 93 14.03 0.59 8.77
N TYR A 94 15.17 -0.05 8.98
CA TYR A 94 15.75 -1.03 8.06
C TYR A 94 15.98 -2.31 8.86
N LEU A 95 15.14 -3.32 8.64
CA LEU A 95 15.10 -4.52 9.46
C LEU A 95 15.39 -5.76 8.63
N ASP A 96 16.03 -6.77 9.23
CA ASP A 96 16.09 -8.11 8.66
C ASP A 96 14.78 -8.91 8.89
N SER A 97 14.74 -10.15 8.40
CA SER A 97 13.61 -11.09 8.59
C SER A 97 13.32 -11.45 10.06
N HIS A 98 14.25 -11.18 10.98
CA HIS A 98 14.10 -11.39 12.42
C HIS A 98 13.81 -10.09 13.18
N GLN A 99 13.45 -9.01 12.47
CA GLN A 99 13.22 -7.67 13.01
C GLN A 99 14.45 -7.03 13.67
N LYS A 100 15.66 -7.49 13.33
CA LYS A 100 16.89 -6.84 13.81
C LYS A 100 17.23 -5.64 12.94
N PRO A 101 17.59 -4.50 13.53
CA PRO A 101 17.98 -3.31 12.78
C PRO A 101 19.32 -3.53 12.07
N LEU A 102 19.36 -3.22 10.78
CA LEU A 102 20.58 -3.25 9.96
C LEU A 102 21.38 -1.94 10.04
N ARG A 103 20.75 -0.87 10.55
CA ARG A 103 21.35 0.44 10.80
C ARG A 103 20.47 1.24 11.75
N ASP A 104 21.00 2.37 12.22
CA ASP A 104 20.23 3.34 13.00
C ASP A 104 19.02 3.87 12.24
N VAL A 105 17.95 4.10 13.00
CA VAL A 105 16.70 4.68 12.50
C VAL A 105 16.94 6.10 11.98
N GLN A 106 16.26 6.44 10.89
CA GLN A 106 16.26 7.81 10.38
C GLN A 106 14.92 8.45 10.72
N VAL A 107 14.93 9.72 11.13
CA VAL A 107 13.72 10.47 11.46
C VAL A 107 13.66 11.72 10.60
N LEU A 108 12.64 11.82 9.77
CA LEU A 108 12.35 13.03 9.01
C LEU A 108 11.26 13.82 9.73
N HIS A 109 11.55 15.07 10.05
CA HIS A 109 10.59 16.01 10.64
C HIS A 109 10.02 16.91 9.55
N THR A 110 8.70 16.99 9.50
CA THR A 110 7.99 17.74 8.46
C THR A 110 6.55 18.00 8.93
N LYS A 111 5.59 18.09 8.01
CA LYS A 111 4.18 18.29 8.30
C LYS A 111 3.31 17.25 7.60
N THR A 112 2.11 17.04 8.12
CA THR A 112 1.06 16.30 7.42
C THR A 112 0.79 16.95 6.06
N GLY A 113 0.49 16.14 5.06
CA GLY A 113 0.34 16.58 3.68
C GLY A 113 1.64 16.61 2.87
N HIS A 114 2.84 16.50 3.47
CA HIS A 114 4.07 16.38 2.71
C HIS A 114 4.22 14.99 2.08
N GLN A 115 4.70 14.96 0.84
CA GLN A 115 5.08 13.73 0.14
C GLN A 115 6.52 13.34 0.47
N PHE A 116 6.81 12.05 0.43
CA PHE A 116 8.16 11.51 0.47
C PHE A 116 8.37 10.56 -0.72
N LYS A 117 9.62 10.50 -1.19
CA LYS A 117 10.11 9.49 -2.12
C LYS A 117 11.42 8.97 -1.56
N LEU A 118 11.48 7.69 -1.22
CA LEU A 118 12.62 7.08 -0.57
C LEU A 118 13.01 5.80 -1.29
N THR A 119 14.31 5.61 -1.50
CA THR A 119 14.86 4.40 -2.09
C THR A 119 15.62 3.63 -1.02
N ALA A 120 15.28 2.36 -0.86
CA ALA A 120 15.94 1.44 0.03
C ALA A 120 17.43 1.32 -0.33
N PRO A 121 18.36 1.54 0.62
CA PRO A 121 19.79 1.34 0.39
C PRO A 121 20.12 -0.14 0.25
N ASN A 122 21.30 -0.44 -0.28
CA ASN A 122 21.84 -1.81 -0.29
C ASN A 122 22.63 -2.07 1.01
N PHE A 123 22.56 -3.30 1.51
CA PHE A 123 23.36 -3.78 2.64
C PHE A 123 24.14 -5.04 2.21
N SER A 124 25.40 -5.16 2.61
CA SER A 124 26.22 -6.33 2.28
C SER A 124 25.66 -7.58 2.96
N GLY A 125 25.52 -8.69 2.22
CA GLY A 125 24.95 -9.94 2.73
C GLY A 125 23.43 -9.95 2.88
N PHE A 126 22.74 -8.92 2.38
CA PHE A 126 21.29 -8.85 2.40
C PHE A 126 20.73 -8.35 1.06
N HIS A 127 19.60 -8.91 0.63
CA HIS A 127 18.78 -8.32 -0.43
C HIS A 127 17.53 -7.66 0.15
N TYR A 128 17.11 -6.58 -0.51
CA TYR A 128 15.82 -5.96 -0.24
C TYR A 128 14.69 -6.96 -0.53
N HIS A 129 13.69 -7.02 0.34
CA HIS A 129 12.52 -7.85 0.16
C HIS A 129 11.25 -7.03 -0.10
N HIS A 130 10.87 -6.14 0.83
CA HIS A 130 9.71 -5.26 0.68
C HIS A 130 9.83 -4.02 1.58
N ALA A 131 8.91 -3.07 1.40
CA ALA A 131 8.69 -1.97 2.31
C ALA A 131 7.27 -2.03 2.88
N LEU A 132 7.13 -1.82 4.19
CA LEU A 132 5.84 -1.57 4.83
C LEU A 132 5.68 -0.06 4.98
N LEU A 133 4.75 0.51 4.21
CA LEU A 133 4.45 1.93 4.28
C LEU A 133 3.68 2.27 5.55
N PRO A 134 3.74 3.54 5.96
CA PRO A 134 2.75 4.10 6.85
C PRO A 134 1.35 3.76 6.33
N GLY A 135 0.52 3.06 7.13
CA GLY A 135 -0.81 2.58 6.72
C GLY A 135 -0.91 1.08 6.45
N GLY A 136 0.21 0.36 6.41
CA GLY A 136 0.23 -1.10 6.31
C GLY A 136 0.28 -1.65 4.88
N MET A 137 0.42 -0.78 3.87
CA MET A 137 0.64 -1.19 2.49
C MET A 137 2.04 -1.79 2.34
N VAL A 138 2.13 -2.98 1.74
CA VAL A 138 3.41 -3.64 1.45
C VAL A 138 3.78 -3.37 0.00
N MET A 139 5.00 -2.87 -0.23
CA MET A 139 5.53 -2.54 -1.54
C MET A 139 6.71 -3.46 -1.85
N SER A 140 6.74 -4.06 -3.03
CA SER A 140 7.90 -4.81 -3.53
C SER A 140 8.98 -3.93 -4.16
N ASP A 141 8.68 -2.65 -4.41
CA ASP A 141 9.62 -1.75 -5.05
C ASP A 141 10.59 -1.14 -4.03
N LYS A 142 11.89 -1.19 -4.37
CA LYS A 142 12.93 -0.50 -3.58
C LYS A 142 12.65 0.98 -3.40
N THR A 143 12.01 1.62 -4.38
CA THR A 143 11.63 3.04 -4.30
C THR A 143 10.15 3.14 -3.96
N VAL A 144 9.86 3.78 -2.84
CA VAL A 144 8.49 3.99 -2.37
C VAL A 144 8.18 5.47 -2.32
N THR A 145 6.93 5.79 -2.66
CA THR A 145 6.37 7.13 -2.49
C THR A 145 5.19 7.07 -1.55
N GLY A 146 5.04 8.09 -0.72
CA GLY A 146 3.87 8.23 0.14
C GLY A 146 3.67 9.67 0.57
N ARG A 147 2.63 9.88 1.36
CA ARG A 147 2.33 11.16 2.01
C ARG A 147 2.39 10.95 3.52
N LEU A 148 2.54 12.00 4.32
CA LEU A 148 2.44 11.90 5.78
C LEU A 148 1.09 12.45 6.23
N ILE A 149 0.37 11.74 7.08
CA ILE A 149 -0.99 12.17 7.49
C ILE A 149 -1.21 12.18 8.98
N ARG A 150 -0.38 11.44 9.72
CA ARG A 150 -0.39 11.41 11.16
C ARG A 150 0.81 12.20 11.67
N SER A 151 0.75 12.58 12.94
CA SER A 151 1.90 13.17 13.62
C SER A 151 3.08 12.20 13.71
N HIS A 152 2.81 10.89 13.76
CA HIS A 152 3.82 9.83 13.76
C HIS A 152 3.53 8.80 12.67
N ASN A 153 4.53 8.51 11.85
CA ASN A 153 4.44 7.58 10.71
C ASN A 153 5.68 6.68 10.73
N GLU A 154 5.51 5.40 10.38
CA GLU A 154 6.62 4.45 10.27
C GLU A 154 6.69 3.86 8.87
N LEU A 155 7.88 3.91 8.28
CA LEU A 155 8.25 3.21 7.05
C LEU A 155 9.29 2.16 7.42
N ILE A 156 9.03 0.89 7.09
CA ILE A 156 9.95 -0.20 7.38
C ILE A 156 10.40 -0.80 6.06
N PHE A 157 11.71 -0.79 5.80
CA PHE A 157 12.32 -1.58 4.74
C PHE A 157 12.78 -2.92 5.32
N THR A 158 12.27 -4.01 4.78
CA THR A 158 12.59 -5.37 5.19
C THR A 158 13.58 -5.99 4.22
N TYR A 159 14.60 -6.64 4.77
CA TYR A 159 15.68 -7.30 4.05
C TYR A 159 15.78 -8.77 4.45
N GLN A 160 16.35 -9.57 3.56
CA GLN A 160 16.61 -10.99 3.77
C GLN A 160 18.10 -11.27 3.59
N PRO A 161 18.69 -12.19 4.37
CA PRO A 161 20.06 -12.64 4.14
C PRO A 161 20.22 -13.21 2.73
N THR A 162 21.38 -12.95 2.10
CA THR A 162 21.76 -13.52 0.81
C THR A 162 22.25 -14.96 0.95
#